data_AF-A0A2T5RSU5-F1
#
_entry.id   AF-A0A2T5RSU5-F1
#
_cell.length_a   1.000
_cell.length_b   1.000
_cell.length_c   1.000
_cell.angle_alpha   90.00
_cell.angle_beta   90.00
_cell.angle_gamma   90.00
#
_symmetry.space_group_name_H-M   'P 1'
#
loop_
_entity.id
_entity.type
_entity.pdbx_description
1 polymer ?
#
loop_
_entity_poly.entity_id
_entity_poly.type
_entity_poly.pdbx_seq_one_letter_code
_entity_poly.pdbx_strand_id
1 'polypeptide(L)'
;MKQNSVKQSSINALKSLKSTFQAAYNLVPALIISAIFLTFGVVTVIIKFGLYMAFSLLIMILVSIIVYLKTRDYGEAALSLVVGMLTVFTVNWNTTKLIILASSWVGFSLISVVISSINIASKSESLYIYNASFMSYYSKHTSDELYDLLQEEAKKANISTFGPIEIAEIIQILVYKKVKLEDIKEALEKINILTNIIQVPSDQTTNFYVDFCEMFDIPIGNVSDTFLDYIYNTFRDVPVSPKEFIDYFNKSKRIVFMNSVDSYEYIDSLKKGIDLKMNLKDINEFIKNDIN
;
A
#
# COMPACT_ATOMS: atom_id res chain seq x y z
N MET A 1 -22.45 22.25 12.74
CA MET A 1 -21.25 21.38 12.77
C MET A 1 -21.55 19.88 12.62
N LYS A 2 -22.48 19.24 13.36
CA LYS A 2 -22.77 17.79 13.22
C LYS A 2 -23.37 17.37 11.86
N GLN A 3 -24.27 18.16 11.27
CA GLN A 3 -24.96 17.80 10.02
C GLN A 3 -24.05 17.72 8.78
N ASN A 4 -22.97 18.52 8.71
CA ASN A 4 -22.03 18.47 7.58
C ASN A 4 -21.15 17.22 7.66
N SER A 5 -20.75 16.76 8.85
CA SER A 5 -19.93 15.55 8.99
C SER A 5 -20.67 14.27 8.57
N VAL A 6 -21.97 14.18 8.84
CA VAL A 6 -22.79 13.01 8.47
C VAL A 6 -23.04 12.99 6.96
N LYS A 7 -23.32 14.15 6.35
CA LYS A 7 -23.48 14.27 4.90
C LYS A 7 -22.17 13.98 4.15
N GLN A 8 -21.04 14.46 4.67
CA GLN A 8 -19.74 14.18 4.07
C GLN A 8 -19.40 12.69 4.18
N SER A 9 -19.66 12.08 5.34
CA SER A 9 -19.44 10.64 5.57
C SER A 9 -20.30 9.77 4.65
N SER A 10 -21.59 10.10 4.45
CA SER A 10 -22.46 9.34 3.55
C SER A 10 -22.11 9.52 2.07
N ILE A 11 -21.69 10.72 1.66
CA ILE A 11 -21.19 10.97 0.30
C ILE A 11 -19.89 10.22 0.07
N ASN A 12 -18.98 10.19 1.04
CA ASN A 12 -17.72 9.45 0.96
C ASN A 12 -17.97 7.94 0.90
N ALA A 13 -18.94 7.43 1.68
CA ALA A 13 -19.36 6.04 1.60
C ALA A 13 -19.92 5.71 0.20
N LEU A 14 -20.77 6.57 -0.37
CA LEU A 14 -21.31 6.40 -1.72
C LEU A 14 -20.23 6.46 -2.80
N LYS A 15 -19.24 7.36 -2.67
CA LYS A 15 -18.09 7.42 -3.58
C LYS A 15 -17.27 6.13 -3.49
N SER A 16 -16.95 5.68 -2.28
CA SER A 16 -16.23 4.42 -2.05
C SER A 16 -16.97 3.17 -2.55
N LEU A 17 -18.30 3.25 -2.61
CA LEU A 17 -19.13 2.20 -3.17
C LEU A 17 -19.11 2.27 -4.71
N LYS A 18 -19.27 3.46 -5.28
CA LYS A 18 -19.27 3.71 -6.74
C LYS A 18 -17.96 3.26 -7.38
N SER A 19 -16.85 3.58 -6.77
CA SER A 19 -15.51 3.15 -7.18
C SER A 19 -15.28 1.65 -6.99
N THR A 20 -15.81 1.03 -5.93
CA THR A 20 -15.79 -0.42 -5.73
C THR A 20 -16.55 -1.09 -6.88
N PHE A 21 -17.69 -0.51 -7.27
CA PHE A 21 -18.42 -0.93 -8.47
C PHE A 21 -17.66 -0.65 -9.76
N GLN A 22 -16.93 0.46 -9.87
CA GLN A 22 -16.14 0.80 -11.05
C GLN A 22 -14.88 -0.07 -11.18
N ALA A 23 -14.24 -0.43 -10.08
CA ALA A 23 -13.14 -1.38 -10.02
C ALA A 23 -13.64 -2.79 -10.37
N ALA A 24 -14.78 -3.20 -9.81
CA ALA A 24 -15.47 -4.44 -10.20
C ALA A 24 -15.84 -4.42 -11.69
N TYR A 25 -16.26 -3.27 -12.23
CA TYR A 25 -16.59 -3.08 -13.64
C TYR A 25 -15.36 -3.22 -14.55
N ASN A 26 -14.22 -2.63 -14.17
CA ASN A 26 -12.97 -2.79 -14.91
C ASN A 26 -12.45 -4.25 -14.87
N LEU A 27 -12.85 -5.01 -13.85
CA LEU A 27 -12.56 -6.44 -13.69
C LEU A 27 -13.64 -7.35 -14.29
N VAL A 28 -14.67 -6.80 -14.95
CA VAL A 28 -15.73 -7.55 -15.64
C VAL A 28 -15.18 -8.60 -16.60
N PRO A 29 -14.13 -8.35 -17.41
CA PRO A 29 -13.56 -9.40 -18.25
C PRO A 29 -13.07 -10.61 -17.43
N ALA A 30 -12.42 -10.38 -16.30
CA ALA A 30 -11.95 -11.45 -15.42
C ALA A 30 -13.13 -12.18 -14.74
N LEU A 31 -14.17 -11.46 -14.32
CA LEU A 31 -15.41 -12.05 -13.80
C LEU A 31 -16.14 -12.91 -14.83
N ILE A 32 -16.23 -12.44 -16.08
CA ILE A 32 -16.82 -13.20 -17.19
C ILE A 32 -16.02 -14.47 -17.44
N ILE A 33 -14.69 -14.39 -17.51
CA ILE A 33 -13.81 -15.56 -17.67
C ILE A 33 -14.01 -16.54 -16.51
N SER A 34 -14.04 -16.05 -15.27
CA SER A 34 -14.30 -16.87 -14.07
C SER A 34 -15.65 -17.59 -14.15
N ALA A 35 -16.70 -16.87 -14.55
CA ALA A 35 -18.04 -17.40 -14.71
C ALA A 35 -18.10 -18.46 -15.82
N ILE A 36 -17.38 -18.28 -16.93
CA ILE A 36 -17.27 -19.29 -18.00
C ILE A 36 -16.60 -20.57 -17.49
N PHE A 37 -15.49 -20.47 -16.75
CA PHE A 37 -14.81 -21.64 -16.18
C PHE A 37 -15.69 -22.38 -15.17
N LEU A 38 -16.39 -21.66 -14.31
CA LEU A 38 -17.30 -22.24 -13.33
C LEU A 38 -18.52 -22.89 -13.98
N THR A 39 -19.15 -22.23 -14.94
CA THR A 39 -20.28 -22.79 -15.67
C THR A 39 -19.87 -24.02 -16.47
N PHE A 40 -18.71 -24.01 -17.13
CA PHE A 40 -18.17 -25.19 -17.81
C PHE A 40 -17.93 -26.35 -16.83
N GLY A 41 -17.34 -26.08 -15.66
CA GLY A 41 -17.15 -27.06 -14.60
C GLY A 41 -18.48 -27.66 -14.13
N VAL A 42 -19.45 -26.82 -13.77
CA VAL A 42 -20.77 -27.24 -13.30
C VAL A 42 -21.54 -28.03 -14.36
N VAL A 43 -21.55 -27.57 -15.62
CA VAL A 43 -22.21 -28.27 -16.74
C VAL A 43 -21.59 -29.66 -16.95
N THR A 44 -20.26 -29.75 -16.89
CA THR A 44 -19.55 -31.04 -17.02
C THR A 44 -19.93 -32.00 -15.89
N VAL A 45 -20.08 -31.50 -14.66
CA VAL A 45 -20.54 -32.31 -13.51
C VAL A 45 -21.99 -32.77 -13.71
N ILE A 46 -22.89 -31.89 -14.14
CA ILE A 46 -24.31 -32.23 -14.36
C ILE A 46 -24.43 -33.34 -15.40
N ILE A 47 -23.71 -33.24 -16.53
CA ILE A 47 -23.78 -34.21 -17.63
C ILE A 47 -23.24 -35.59 -17.21
N LYS A 48 -22.19 -35.64 -16.37
CA LYS A 48 -21.46 -36.88 -16.07
C LYS A 48 -21.85 -37.56 -14.75
N PHE A 49 -22.30 -36.79 -13.76
CA PHE A 49 -22.52 -37.26 -12.39
C PHE A 49 -23.89 -36.89 -11.81
N GLY A 50 -24.70 -36.13 -12.55
CA GLY A 50 -26.04 -35.71 -12.15
C GLY A 50 -26.06 -34.48 -11.23
N LEU A 51 -27.29 -34.00 -10.95
CA LEU A 51 -27.53 -32.72 -10.27
C LEU A 51 -27.01 -32.67 -8.82
N TYR A 52 -27.08 -33.77 -8.07
CA TYR A 52 -26.68 -33.78 -6.66
C TYR A 52 -25.18 -33.52 -6.45
N MET A 53 -24.32 -34.07 -7.31
CA MET A 53 -22.88 -33.78 -7.24
C MET A 53 -22.56 -32.35 -7.68
N ALA A 54 -23.26 -31.83 -8.69
CA ALA A 54 -23.10 -30.44 -9.11
C ALA A 54 -23.50 -29.44 -8.01
N PHE A 55 -24.58 -29.73 -7.28
CA PHE A 55 -25.02 -28.92 -6.15
C PHE A 55 -24.01 -28.93 -4.99
N SER A 56 -23.45 -30.10 -4.68
CA SER A 56 -22.40 -30.20 -3.66
C SER A 56 -21.16 -29.38 -4.02
N LEU A 57 -20.77 -29.37 -5.31
CA LEU A 57 -19.65 -28.57 -5.81
C LEU A 57 -19.88 -27.07 -5.66
N LEU A 58 -21.09 -26.59 -5.97
CA LEU A 58 -21.46 -25.20 -5.74
C LEU A 58 -21.38 -24.81 -4.27
N ILE A 59 -21.89 -25.67 -3.36
CA ILE A 59 -21.80 -25.41 -1.92
C ILE A 59 -20.35 -25.30 -1.47
N MET A 60 -19.47 -26.20 -1.94
CA MET A 60 -18.04 -26.16 -1.56
C MET A 60 -17.35 -24.89 -2.03
N ILE A 61 -17.62 -24.45 -3.26
CA ILE A 61 -17.09 -23.19 -3.79
C ILE A 61 -17.62 -22.01 -2.96
N LEU A 62 -18.90 -21.98 -2.63
CA LEU A 62 -19.50 -20.93 -1.79
C LEU A 62 -18.87 -20.89 -0.39
N VAL A 63 -18.71 -22.05 0.27
CA VAL A 63 -18.06 -22.12 1.59
C VAL A 63 -16.61 -21.62 1.49
N SER A 64 -15.89 -21.98 0.44
CA SER A 64 -14.51 -21.52 0.22
C SER A 64 -14.43 -20.01 0.01
N ILE A 65 -15.38 -19.43 -0.73
CA ILE A 65 -15.49 -17.96 -0.88
C ILE A 65 -15.80 -17.29 0.47
N ILE A 66 -16.71 -17.86 1.26
CA ILE A 66 -17.04 -17.31 2.60
C ILE A 66 -15.81 -17.35 3.51
N VAL A 67 -15.06 -18.46 3.50
CA VAL A 67 -13.80 -18.59 4.25
C VAL A 67 -12.82 -17.52 3.77
N TYR A 68 -12.64 -17.36 2.47
CA TYR A 68 -11.75 -16.33 1.90
C TYR A 68 -12.14 -14.91 2.33
N LEU A 69 -13.43 -14.57 2.30
CA LEU A 69 -13.91 -13.26 2.71
C LEU A 69 -13.67 -12.98 4.20
N LYS A 70 -13.77 -14.01 5.05
CA LYS A 70 -13.62 -13.87 6.50
C LYS A 70 -12.16 -13.85 6.94
N THR A 71 -11.35 -14.76 6.42
CA THR A 71 -9.95 -14.96 6.81
C THR A 71 -9.01 -14.03 6.07
N ARG A 72 -9.40 -13.61 4.85
CA ARG A 72 -8.54 -12.94 3.86
C ARG A 72 -7.27 -13.75 3.52
N ASP A 73 -7.27 -15.03 3.85
CA ASP A 73 -6.17 -15.95 3.57
C ASP A 73 -6.57 -16.87 2.40
N TYR A 74 -5.80 -16.78 1.32
CA TYR A 74 -6.01 -17.63 0.15
C TYR A 74 -5.72 -19.10 0.46
N GLY A 75 -4.69 -19.38 1.24
CA GLY A 75 -4.29 -20.73 1.61
C GLY A 75 -5.37 -21.45 2.41
N GLU A 76 -5.93 -20.80 3.43
CA GLU A 76 -7.02 -21.39 4.23
C GLU A 76 -8.26 -21.67 3.39
N ALA A 77 -8.63 -20.74 2.51
CA ALA A 77 -9.80 -20.89 1.64
C ALA A 77 -9.60 -21.96 0.55
N ALA A 78 -8.39 -22.03 -0.01
CA ALA A 78 -8.02 -23.04 -1.01
C ALA A 78 -7.95 -24.45 -0.39
N LEU A 79 -7.48 -24.57 0.84
CA LEU A 79 -7.51 -25.81 1.61
C LEU A 79 -8.95 -26.26 1.89
N SER A 80 -9.82 -25.33 2.29
CA SER A 80 -11.26 -25.61 2.46
C SER A 80 -11.88 -26.20 1.18
N LEU A 81 -11.54 -25.62 0.02
CA LEU A 81 -12.00 -26.09 -1.27
C LEU A 81 -11.50 -27.52 -1.58
N VAL A 82 -10.21 -27.78 -1.39
CA VAL A 82 -9.61 -29.10 -1.67
C VAL A 82 -10.15 -30.16 -0.73
N VAL A 83 -10.25 -29.86 0.57
CA VAL A 83 -10.82 -30.77 1.57
C VAL A 83 -12.28 -31.09 1.23
N GLY A 84 -13.07 -30.07 0.89
CA GLY A 84 -14.44 -30.26 0.41
C GLY A 84 -14.46 -31.21 -0.78
N MET A 85 -13.69 -30.92 -1.83
CA MET A 85 -13.70 -31.72 -3.05
C MET A 85 -13.23 -33.17 -2.81
N LEU A 86 -12.22 -33.39 -1.97
CA LEU A 86 -11.75 -34.74 -1.61
C LEU A 86 -12.79 -35.56 -0.83
N THR A 87 -13.62 -34.91 -0.01
CA THR A 87 -14.68 -35.60 0.75
C THR A 87 -15.87 -35.99 -0.14
N VAL A 88 -16.22 -35.16 -1.12
CA VAL A 88 -17.33 -35.43 -2.05
C VAL A 88 -16.91 -36.38 -3.17
N PHE A 89 -15.72 -36.21 -3.73
CA PHE A 89 -15.17 -37.09 -4.74
C PHE A 89 -14.29 -38.15 -4.08
N THR A 90 -14.93 -39.25 -3.65
CA THR A 90 -14.25 -40.48 -3.16
C THR A 90 -13.00 -40.85 -3.97
N VAL A 91 -12.02 -41.45 -3.28
CA VAL A 91 -10.60 -41.73 -3.64
C VAL A 91 -10.36 -42.39 -5.03
N ASN A 92 -11.39 -42.93 -5.68
CA ASN A 92 -11.27 -43.44 -7.05
C ASN A 92 -11.17 -42.29 -8.05
N TRP A 93 -9.93 -41.92 -8.40
CA TRP A 93 -9.63 -40.86 -9.35
C TRP A 93 -9.93 -41.28 -10.80
N ASN A 94 -10.54 -40.37 -11.54
CA ASN A 94 -10.78 -40.49 -12.98
C ASN A 94 -10.49 -39.13 -13.62
N THR A 95 -10.10 -39.10 -14.90
CA THR A 95 -9.82 -37.91 -15.69
C THR A 95 -10.92 -36.85 -15.55
N THR A 96 -12.20 -37.25 -15.52
CA THR A 96 -13.31 -36.31 -15.32
C THR A 96 -13.28 -35.62 -13.95
N LYS A 97 -13.00 -36.35 -12.87
CA LYS A 97 -12.89 -35.78 -11.52
C LYS A 97 -11.71 -34.80 -11.42
N LEU A 98 -10.61 -35.10 -12.12
CA LEU A 98 -9.45 -34.22 -12.19
C LEU A 98 -9.75 -32.92 -12.94
N ILE A 99 -10.48 -32.99 -14.07
CA ILE A 99 -10.94 -31.80 -14.80
C ILE A 99 -11.86 -30.93 -13.93
N ILE A 100 -12.75 -31.56 -13.17
CA ILE A 100 -13.66 -30.85 -12.25
C ILE A 100 -12.86 -30.13 -11.16
N LEU A 101 -11.91 -30.82 -10.53
CA LEU A 101 -11.02 -30.24 -9.53
C LEU A 101 -10.26 -29.04 -10.10
N ALA A 102 -9.62 -29.20 -11.26
CA ALA A 102 -8.84 -28.15 -11.91
C ALA A 102 -9.70 -26.94 -12.29
N SER A 103 -10.87 -27.16 -12.91
CA SER A 103 -11.79 -26.08 -13.29
C SER A 103 -12.34 -25.32 -12.08
N SER A 104 -12.65 -26.02 -10.99
CA SER A 104 -13.17 -25.43 -9.76
C SER A 104 -12.08 -24.64 -9.03
N TRP A 105 -10.87 -25.16 -8.99
CA TRP A 105 -9.71 -24.47 -8.44
C TRP A 105 -9.42 -23.19 -9.21
N VAL A 106 -9.29 -23.25 -10.54
CA VAL A 106 -9.05 -22.08 -11.39
C VAL A 106 -10.18 -21.06 -11.24
N GLY A 107 -11.44 -21.51 -11.26
CA GLY A 107 -12.60 -20.64 -11.07
C GLY A 107 -12.58 -19.94 -9.70
N PHE A 108 -12.26 -20.66 -8.63
CA PHE A 108 -12.10 -20.09 -7.29
C PHE A 108 -10.94 -19.08 -7.24
N SER A 109 -9.76 -19.43 -7.75
CA SER A 109 -8.59 -18.54 -7.76
C SER A 109 -8.89 -17.23 -8.49
N LEU A 110 -9.57 -17.29 -9.64
CA LEU A 110 -9.93 -16.08 -10.37
C LEU A 110 -10.91 -15.19 -9.58
N ILE A 111 -11.91 -15.79 -8.93
CA ILE A 111 -12.82 -15.05 -8.03
C ILE A 111 -12.05 -14.41 -6.88
N SER A 112 -11.14 -15.15 -6.22
CA SER A 112 -10.31 -14.62 -5.14
C SER A 112 -9.46 -13.44 -5.60
N VAL A 113 -8.86 -13.52 -6.79
CA VAL A 113 -8.12 -12.41 -7.38
C VAL A 113 -9.01 -11.18 -7.57
N VAL A 114 -10.21 -11.35 -8.14
CA VAL A 114 -11.15 -10.23 -8.33
C VAL A 114 -11.53 -9.58 -6.99
N ILE A 115 -11.88 -10.38 -5.98
CA ILE A 115 -12.21 -9.88 -4.64
C ILE A 115 -11.02 -9.11 -4.04
N SER A 116 -9.81 -9.63 -4.18
CA SER A 116 -8.59 -8.97 -3.70
C SER A 116 -8.34 -7.64 -4.41
N SER A 117 -8.45 -7.61 -5.75
CA SER A 117 -8.30 -6.39 -6.53
C SER A 117 -9.34 -5.32 -6.16
N ILE A 118 -10.59 -5.72 -5.93
CA ILE A 118 -11.64 -4.81 -5.44
C ILE A 118 -11.27 -4.24 -4.07
N ASN A 119 -10.82 -5.09 -3.13
CA ASN A 119 -10.41 -4.64 -1.81
C ASN A 119 -9.23 -3.66 -1.88
N ILE A 120 -8.25 -3.92 -2.75
CA ILE A 120 -7.09 -3.03 -2.96
C ILE A 120 -7.55 -1.68 -3.50
N ALA A 121 -8.40 -1.67 -4.52
CA ALA A 121 -8.94 -0.44 -5.11
C ALA A 121 -9.75 0.36 -4.08
N SER A 122 -10.63 -0.31 -3.33
CA SER A 122 -11.44 0.32 -2.28
C SER A 122 -10.58 0.94 -1.17
N LYS A 123 -9.53 0.22 -0.69
CA LYS A 123 -8.62 0.76 0.32
C LYS A 123 -7.85 1.98 -0.21
N SER A 124 -7.23 1.85 -1.38
CA SER A 124 -6.49 2.96 -2.01
C SER A 124 -7.37 4.19 -2.19
N GLU A 125 -8.58 4.00 -2.69
CA GLU A 125 -9.51 5.10 -2.92
C GLU A 125 -10.03 5.73 -1.61
N SER A 126 -10.30 4.94 -0.58
CA SER A 126 -10.65 5.48 0.74
C SER A 126 -9.57 6.41 1.29
N LEU A 127 -8.29 6.09 1.03
CA LEU A 127 -7.15 6.94 1.37
C LEU A 127 -7.12 8.20 0.51
N TYR A 128 -7.35 8.12 -0.80
CA TYR A 128 -7.44 9.31 -1.66
C TYR A 128 -8.57 10.26 -1.25
N ILE A 129 -9.76 9.74 -0.93
CA ILE A 129 -10.88 10.54 -0.42
C ILE A 129 -10.48 11.26 0.88
N TYR A 130 -9.85 10.53 1.79
CA TYR A 130 -9.38 11.08 3.05
C TYR A 130 -8.30 12.16 2.84
N ASN A 131 -7.30 11.89 2.01
CA ASN A 131 -6.19 12.80 1.70
C ASN A 131 -6.71 14.08 1.04
N ALA A 132 -7.63 13.95 0.07
CA ALA A 132 -8.26 15.09 -0.59
C ALA A 132 -9.08 15.93 0.40
N SER A 133 -9.83 15.27 1.29
CA SER A 133 -10.58 15.96 2.34
C SER A 133 -9.63 16.73 3.28
N PHE A 134 -8.51 16.13 3.67
CA PHE A 134 -7.53 16.77 4.54
C PHE A 134 -6.84 17.95 3.86
N MET A 135 -6.40 17.78 2.61
CA MET A 135 -5.74 18.83 1.83
C MET A 135 -6.69 19.99 1.50
N SER A 136 -8.01 19.76 1.42
CA SER A 136 -8.99 20.83 1.22
C SER A 136 -9.04 21.85 2.37
N TYR A 137 -8.54 21.50 3.57
CA TYR A 137 -8.51 22.44 4.70
C TYR A 137 -7.47 23.56 4.53
N TYR A 138 -6.42 23.34 3.74
CA TYR A 138 -5.31 24.29 3.58
C TYR A 138 -5.00 24.66 2.13
N SER A 139 -5.72 24.06 1.17
CA SER A 139 -5.60 24.40 -0.26
C SER A 139 -6.81 25.21 -0.73
N LYS A 140 -6.70 25.77 -1.94
CA LYS A 140 -7.79 26.54 -2.58
C LYS A 140 -8.81 25.65 -3.29
N HIS A 141 -8.49 24.37 -3.46
CA HIS A 141 -9.28 23.41 -4.22
C HIS A 141 -10.33 22.73 -3.35
N THR A 142 -11.42 22.31 -3.97
CA THR A 142 -12.43 21.50 -3.28
C THR A 142 -11.91 20.07 -3.07
N SER A 143 -12.45 19.37 -2.07
CA SER A 143 -12.12 17.95 -1.83
C SER A 143 -12.38 17.06 -3.05
N ASP A 144 -13.31 17.44 -3.93
CA ASP A 144 -13.66 16.66 -5.11
C ASP A 144 -12.64 16.87 -6.23
N GLU A 145 -12.22 18.12 -6.46
CA GLU A 145 -11.12 18.43 -7.38
C GLU A 145 -9.80 17.79 -6.94
N LEU A 146 -9.47 17.88 -5.66
CA LEU A 146 -8.23 17.31 -5.12
C LEU A 146 -8.17 15.79 -5.26
N TYR A 147 -9.31 15.11 -5.15
CA TYR A 147 -9.36 13.66 -5.33
C TYR A 147 -8.89 13.24 -6.72
N ASP A 148 -9.34 13.94 -7.77
CA ASP A 148 -8.95 13.66 -9.14
C ASP A 148 -7.50 14.11 -9.40
N LEU A 149 -7.12 15.30 -8.92
CA LEU A 149 -5.76 15.85 -9.10
C LEU A 149 -4.69 14.99 -8.42
N LEU A 150 -4.93 14.53 -7.19
CA LEU A 150 -3.98 13.66 -6.47
C LEU A 150 -3.74 12.34 -7.20
N GLN A 151 -4.79 11.76 -7.80
CA GLN A 151 -4.63 10.55 -8.62
C GLN A 151 -3.92 10.84 -9.94
N GLU A 152 -4.14 12.02 -10.53
CA GLU A 152 -3.47 12.43 -11.75
C GLU A 152 -1.96 12.60 -11.51
N GLU A 153 -1.56 13.31 -10.46
CA GLU A 153 -0.16 13.48 -10.08
C GLU A 153 0.51 12.13 -9.77
N ALA A 154 -0.20 11.24 -9.07
CA ALA A 154 0.28 9.87 -8.82
C ALA A 154 0.48 9.06 -10.12
N LYS A 155 -0.39 9.22 -11.12
CA LYS A 155 -0.27 8.54 -12.43
C LYS A 155 0.84 9.11 -13.30
N LYS A 156 1.12 10.42 -13.17
CA LYS A 156 2.21 11.09 -13.89
C LYS A 156 3.58 10.70 -13.35
N ALA A 157 3.65 10.37 -12.06
CA ALA A 157 4.89 9.95 -11.42
C ALA A 157 5.36 8.60 -11.97
N ASN A 158 6.64 8.49 -12.30
CA ASN A 158 7.22 7.22 -12.74
C ASN A 158 7.58 6.32 -11.56
N ILE A 159 6.56 5.70 -10.96
CA ILE A 159 6.67 4.87 -9.74
C ILE A 159 6.33 3.41 -10.03
N SER A 160 7.37 2.64 -10.39
CA SER A 160 7.23 1.21 -10.75
C SER A 160 7.23 0.25 -9.56
N THR A 161 7.74 0.69 -8.40
CA THR A 161 7.95 -0.20 -7.25
C THR A 161 6.72 -0.29 -6.35
N PHE A 162 5.92 0.78 -6.24
CA PHE A 162 4.85 0.87 -5.24
C PHE A 162 3.51 0.36 -5.74
N GLY A 163 2.80 -0.36 -4.87
CA GLY A 163 1.40 -0.73 -5.10
C GLY A 163 0.44 0.46 -4.93
N PRO A 164 -0.82 0.38 -5.42
CA PRO A 164 -1.80 1.47 -5.33
C PRO A 164 -2.12 1.93 -3.89
N ILE A 165 -2.01 1.03 -2.92
CA ILE A 165 -2.20 1.35 -1.50
C ILE A 165 -1.00 2.12 -0.97
N GLU A 166 0.21 1.64 -1.23
CA GLU A 166 1.45 2.28 -0.77
C GLU A 166 1.57 3.70 -1.32
N ILE A 167 1.23 3.92 -2.59
CA ILE A 167 1.20 5.27 -3.19
C ILE A 167 0.24 6.19 -2.41
N ALA A 168 -0.96 5.70 -2.09
CA ALA A 168 -1.94 6.48 -1.35
C ALA A 168 -1.49 6.75 0.10
N GLU A 169 -0.76 5.83 0.73
CA GLU A 169 -0.16 6.00 2.06
C GLU A 169 1.02 7.00 2.04
N ILE A 170 1.88 6.97 1.01
CA ILE A 170 2.94 7.98 0.83
C ILE A 170 2.31 9.37 0.65
N ILE A 171 1.31 9.50 -0.22
CA ILE A 171 0.57 10.76 -0.41
C ILE A 171 -0.05 11.23 0.90
N GLN A 172 -0.58 10.32 1.72
CA GLN A 172 -1.14 10.67 3.02
C GLN A 172 -0.10 11.35 3.91
N ILE A 173 1.12 10.81 3.98
CA ILE A 173 2.22 11.41 4.76
C ILE A 173 2.57 12.79 4.20
N LEU A 174 2.72 12.93 2.87
CA LEU A 174 3.01 14.21 2.22
C LEU A 174 1.91 15.25 2.51
N VAL A 175 0.65 14.85 2.43
CA VAL A 175 -0.52 15.69 2.71
C VAL A 175 -0.57 16.13 4.17
N TYR A 176 -0.23 15.26 5.14
CA TYR A 176 -0.13 15.62 6.54
C TYR A 176 1.01 16.60 6.83
N LYS A 177 2.11 16.45 6.10
CA LYS A 177 3.25 17.37 6.10
C LYS A 177 2.99 18.65 5.30
N LYS A 178 1.77 18.82 4.76
CA LYS A 178 1.33 20.01 4.02
C LYS A 178 2.15 20.30 2.76
N VAL A 179 2.69 19.25 2.13
CA VAL A 179 3.31 19.35 0.81
C VAL A 179 2.28 19.84 -0.21
N LYS A 180 2.67 20.75 -1.10
CA LYS A 180 1.75 21.30 -2.12
C LYS A 180 1.44 20.24 -3.16
N LEU A 181 0.26 20.33 -3.77
CA LEU A 181 -0.18 19.43 -4.82
C LEU A 181 0.82 19.34 -5.99
N GLU A 182 1.36 20.49 -6.40
CA GLU A 182 2.33 20.64 -7.50
C GLU A 182 3.63 19.84 -7.25
N ASP A 183 3.98 19.63 -5.98
CA ASP A 183 5.23 18.99 -5.57
C ASP A 183 5.08 17.47 -5.39
N ILE A 184 3.84 16.94 -5.39
CA ILE A 184 3.56 15.54 -5.06
C ILE A 184 4.20 14.58 -6.06
N LYS A 185 4.11 14.88 -7.36
CA LYS A 185 4.68 14.02 -8.40
C LYS A 185 6.18 13.85 -8.21
N GLU A 186 6.91 14.95 -8.04
CA GLU A 186 8.36 14.92 -7.86
C GLU A 186 8.75 14.22 -6.55
N ALA A 187 8.03 14.52 -5.46
CA ALA A 187 8.25 13.85 -4.18
C ALA A 187 8.10 12.33 -4.30
N LEU A 188 7.05 11.85 -4.99
CA LEU A 188 6.83 10.42 -5.23
C LEU A 188 7.98 9.79 -6.01
N GLU A 189 8.48 10.45 -7.05
CA GLU A 189 9.61 9.95 -7.85
C GLU A 189 10.89 9.85 -7.02
N LYS A 190 11.22 10.88 -6.23
CA LYS A 190 12.41 10.89 -5.39
C LYS A 190 12.31 9.86 -4.25
N ILE A 191 11.15 9.73 -3.61
CA ILE A 191 10.89 8.71 -2.58
C ILE A 191 11.01 7.30 -3.17
N ASN A 192 10.52 7.08 -4.40
CA ASN A 192 10.67 5.80 -5.09
C ASN A 192 12.15 5.47 -5.35
N ILE A 193 12.94 6.43 -5.83
CA ILE A 193 14.38 6.25 -6.02
C ILE A 193 15.03 5.90 -4.68
N LEU A 194 14.80 6.70 -3.65
CA LEU A 194 15.42 6.53 -2.34
C LEU A 194 15.06 5.17 -1.73
N THR A 195 13.77 4.82 -1.73
CA THR A 195 13.27 3.54 -1.19
C THR A 195 13.92 2.34 -1.88
N ASN A 196 14.08 2.39 -3.19
CA ASN A 196 14.74 1.32 -3.96
C ASN A 196 16.23 1.20 -3.61
N ILE A 197 16.91 2.31 -3.33
CA ILE A 197 18.33 2.33 -3.00
C ILE A 197 18.57 1.83 -1.57
N ILE A 198 17.82 2.35 -0.59
CA ILE A 198 18.07 2.05 0.84
C ILE A 198 17.33 0.80 1.33
N GLN A 199 16.37 0.28 0.56
CA GLN A 199 15.57 -0.91 0.88
C GLN A 199 14.84 -0.85 2.24
N VAL A 200 14.38 0.35 2.60
CA VAL A 200 13.59 0.62 3.82
C VAL A 200 12.12 0.80 3.42
N PRO A 201 11.15 0.33 4.24
CA PRO A 201 9.72 0.55 3.98
C PRO A 201 9.36 1.99 3.62
N SER A 202 8.41 2.16 2.68
CA SER A 202 8.09 3.44 2.07
C SER A 202 7.55 4.48 3.06
N ASP A 203 6.87 4.05 4.12
CA ASP A 203 6.38 4.91 5.20
C ASP A 203 7.54 5.57 5.96
N GLN A 204 8.57 4.79 6.33
CA GLN A 204 9.76 5.29 7.02
C GLN A 204 10.59 6.17 6.11
N THR A 205 10.79 5.75 4.86
CA THR A 205 11.54 6.51 3.86
C THR A 205 10.87 7.85 3.56
N THR A 206 9.53 7.89 3.45
CA THR A 206 8.78 9.14 3.21
C THR A 206 8.92 10.10 4.37
N ASN A 207 8.73 9.62 5.62
CA ASN A 207 8.90 10.48 6.80
C ASN A 207 10.33 11.02 6.89
N PHE A 208 11.32 10.16 6.71
CA PHE A 208 12.72 10.56 6.70
C PHE A 208 13.00 11.61 5.60
N TYR A 209 12.59 11.34 4.36
CA TYR A 209 12.81 12.25 3.23
C TYR A 209 12.22 13.64 3.49
N VAL A 210 10.97 13.70 3.96
CA VAL A 210 10.32 14.98 4.27
C VAL A 210 11.04 15.71 5.40
N ASP A 211 11.32 15.02 6.51
CA ASP A 211 12.02 15.63 7.65
C ASP A 211 13.43 16.09 7.28
N PHE A 212 14.11 15.36 6.41
CA PHE A 212 15.45 15.72 5.93
C PHE A 212 15.38 16.95 5.02
N CYS A 213 14.43 17.02 4.09
CA CYS A 213 14.22 18.24 3.29
C CYS A 213 13.84 19.45 4.16
N GLU A 214 12.94 19.28 5.15
CA GLU A 214 12.58 20.33 6.11
C GLU A 214 13.80 20.80 6.92
N MET A 215 14.66 19.88 7.34
CA MET A 215 15.89 20.19 8.09
C MET A 215 16.86 21.08 7.30
N PHE A 216 16.96 20.90 5.98
CA PHE A 216 17.87 21.67 5.12
C PHE A 216 17.16 22.84 4.40
N ASP A 217 15.92 23.17 4.79
CA ASP A 217 15.07 24.18 4.13
C ASP A 217 14.93 23.97 2.61
N ILE A 218 14.94 22.70 2.15
CA ILE A 218 14.86 22.36 0.74
C ILE A 218 13.40 22.14 0.32
N PRO A 219 12.92 22.82 -0.74
CA PRO A 219 11.58 22.60 -1.26
C PRO A 219 11.43 21.18 -1.82
N ILE A 220 10.48 20.43 -1.27
CA ILE A 220 10.24 19.01 -1.58
C ILE A 220 9.96 18.74 -3.07
N GLY A 221 9.37 19.69 -3.79
CA GLY A 221 9.09 19.59 -5.22
C GLY A 221 10.18 20.18 -6.12
N ASN A 222 11.37 20.44 -5.61
CA ASN A 222 12.53 20.83 -6.43
C ASN A 222 13.81 20.33 -5.78
N VAL A 223 13.87 19.03 -5.52
CA VAL A 223 15.04 18.41 -4.89
C VAL A 223 16.05 18.04 -5.96
N SER A 224 17.17 18.76 -5.96
CA SER A 224 18.27 18.49 -6.89
C SER A 224 18.86 17.10 -6.72
N ASP A 225 19.36 16.52 -7.80
CA ASP A 225 20.03 15.21 -7.76
C ASP A 225 21.28 15.24 -6.85
N THR A 226 21.99 16.37 -6.79
CA THR A 226 23.11 16.58 -5.86
C THR A 226 22.70 16.41 -4.40
N PHE A 227 21.50 16.86 -4.03
CA PHE A 227 21.00 16.69 -2.66
C PHE A 227 20.55 15.25 -2.38
N LEU A 228 20.00 14.55 -3.38
CA LEU A 228 19.72 13.12 -3.24
C LEU A 228 20.99 12.30 -3.08
N ASP A 229 22.05 12.64 -3.81
CA ASP A 229 23.37 12.03 -3.64
C ASP A 229 23.92 12.31 -2.24
N TYR A 230 23.70 13.51 -1.70
CA TYR A 230 24.07 13.84 -0.32
C TYR A 230 23.31 12.99 0.71
N ILE A 231 21.99 12.83 0.55
CA ILE A 231 21.19 11.91 1.37
C ILE A 231 21.77 10.50 1.29
N TYR A 232 22.05 10.01 0.09
CA TYR A 232 22.58 8.68 -0.13
C TYR A 232 23.95 8.47 0.53
N ASN A 233 24.88 9.42 0.34
CA ASN A 233 26.21 9.35 0.93
C ASN A 233 26.14 9.36 2.46
N THR A 234 25.14 10.02 3.04
CA THR A 234 24.91 9.98 4.50
C THR A 234 24.72 8.56 5.04
N PHE A 235 24.05 7.69 4.28
CA PHE A 235 23.89 6.29 4.64
C PHE A 235 25.13 5.44 4.33
N ARG A 236 25.89 5.80 3.30
CA ARG A 236 27.07 5.05 2.87
C ARG A 236 28.26 5.23 3.80
N ASP A 237 28.37 6.40 4.41
CA ASP A 237 29.50 6.78 5.25
C ASP A 237 29.44 6.20 6.67
N VAL A 238 28.37 5.48 7.03
CA VAL A 238 28.14 4.95 8.38
C VAL A 238 28.18 3.42 8.43
N PRO A 239 28.63 2.80 9.53
CA PRO A 239 28.77 1.35 9.68
C PRO A 239 27.47 0.61 10.00
N VAL A 240 26.33 1.30 9.96
CA VAL A 240 25.00 0.77 10.31
C VAL A 240 24.10 0.65 9.09
N SER A 241 23.05 -0.17 9.19
CA SER A 241 22.06 -0.26 8.11
C SER A 241 21.29 1.06 7.94
N PRO A 242 20.77 1.37 6.73
CA PRO A 242 19.97 2.58 6.52
C PRO A 242 18.76 2.69 7.45
N LYS A 243 18.12 1.55 7.76
CA LYS A 243 17.02 1.50 8.73
C LYS A 243 17.46 1.93 10.12
N GLU A 244 18.58 1.40 10.59
CA GLU A 244 19.13 1.74 11.90
C GLU A 244 19.57 3.21 11.95
N PHE A 245 20.16 3.74 10.88
CA PHE A 245 20.45 5.17 10.76
C PHE A 245 19.18 6.02 10.90
N ILE A 246 18.10 5.66 10.21
CA ILE A 246 16.80 6.34 10.32
C ILE A 246 16.26 6.30 11.75
N ASP A 247 16.48 5.22 12.49
CA ASP A 247 16.11 5.14 13.91
C ASP A 247 16.91 6.12 14.77
N TYR A 248 18.23 6.22 14.58
CA TYR A 248 19.09 7.23 15.23
C TYR A 248 18.65 8.66 14.88
N PHE A 249 18.39 8.93 13.61
CA PHE A 249 17.86 10.20 13.14
C PHE A 249 16.52 10.54 13.82
N ASN A 250 15.57 9.61 13.83
CA ASN A 250 14.25 9.82 14.42
C ASN A 250 14.30 10.14 15.93
N LYS A 251 15.29 9.60 16.65
CA LYS A 251 15.49 9.88 18.08
C LYS A 251 16.13 11.25 18.35
N SER A 252 16.87 11.79 17.38
CA SER A 252 17.72 12.96 17.59
C SER A 252 17.36 14.21 16.80
N LYS A 253 16.61 14.07 15.69
CA LYS A 253 16.22 15.16 14.79
C LYS A 253 15.54 16.34 15.49
N ARG A 254 14.88 16.10 16.63
CA ARG A 254 14.23 17.15 17.44
C ARG A 254 15.20 18.26 17.84
N ILE A 255 16.50 17.96 18.00
CA ILE A 255 17.52 18.94 18.38
C ILE A 255 17.67 20.00 17.28
N VAL A 256 17.62 19.59 16.01
CA VAL A 256 17.74 20.50 14.86
C VAL A 256 16.47 21.32 14.69
N PHE A 257 15.29 20.69 14.77
CA PHE A 257 14.01 21.42 14.68
C PHE A 257 13.75 22.38 15.85
N MET A 258 14.53 22.27 16.93
CA MET A 258 14.55 23.24 18.03
C MET A 258 15.57 24.36 17.82
N ASN A 259 16.16 24.46 16.62
CA ASN A 259 17.24 25.40 16.24
C ASN A 259 18.40 25.40 17.22
N SER A 260 18.70 24.25 17.83
CA SER A 260 19.80 24.14 18.78
C SER A 260 21.14 23.86 18.11
N VAL A 261 21.14 23.47 16.83
CA VAL A 261 22.29 22.94 16.08
C VAL A 261 22.05 23.17 14.58
N ASP A 262 23.11 23.48 13.81
CA ASP A 262 23.07 23.54 12.34
C ASP A 262 22.87 22.16 11.70
N SER A 263 22.15 22.10 10.59
CA SER A 263 21.78 20.84 9.93
C SER A 263 22.98 20.03 9.43
N TYR A 264 24.03 20.68 8.92
CA TYR A 264 25.24 19.96 8.50
C TYR A 264 26.03 19.45 9.72
N GLU A 265 26.22 20.31 10.74
CA GLU A 265 26.89 19.94 11.98
C GLU A 265 26.19 18.78 12.71
N TYR A 266 24.86 18.77 12.68
CA TYR A 266 24.05 17.69 13.23
C TYR A 266 24.31 16.36 12.51
N ILE A 267 24.29 16.34 11.18
CA ILE A 267 24.51 15.10 10.41
C ILE A 267 25.92 14.57 10.66
N ASP A 268 26.93 15.43 10.67
CA ASP A 268 28.31 15.02 10.97
C ASP A 268 28.43 14.47 12.40
N SER A 269 27.83 15.13 13.38
CA SER A 269 27.83 14.67 14.78
C SER A 269 27.05 13.36 14.94
N LEU A 270 25.94 13.18 14.22
CA LEU A 270 25.17 11.95 14.19
C LEU A 270 26.01 10.79 13.62
N LYS A 271 26.71 11.01 12.50
CA LYS A 271 27.63 10.04 11.90
C LYS A 271 28.73 9.64 12.90
N LYS A 272 29.42 10.61 13.51
CA LYS A 272 30.45 10.36 14.54
C LYS A 272 29.90 9.56 15.72
N GLY A 273 28.72 9.90 16.21
CA GLY A 273 28.09 9.19 17.33
C GLY A 273 27.80 7.73 17.00
N ILE A 274 27.35 7.46 15.77
CA ILE A 274 27.13 6.10 15.26
C ILE A 274 28.48 5.36 15.11
N ASP A 275 29.52 5.99 14.58
CA ASP A 275 30.86 5.40 14.45
C ASP A 275 31.46 5.01 15.80
N LEU A 276 31.24 5.84 16.83
CA LEU A 276 31.63 5.58 18.21
C LEU A 276 30.72 4.54 18.91
N LYS A 277 29.73 3.98 18.19
CA LYS A 277 28.76 2.99 18.69
C LYS A 277 27.98 3.49 19.90
N MET A 278 27.65 4.77 19.93
CA MET A 278 26.78 5.34 20.96
C MET A 278 25.40 4.69 20.89
N ASN A 279 24.80 4.42 22.06
CA ASN A 279 23.43 3.90 22.09
C ASN A 279 22.42 4.96 21.63
N LEU A 280 21.30 4.51 21.06
CA LEU A 280 20.15 5.34 20.66
C LEU A 280 19.63 6.30 21.75
N LYS A 281 19.83 5.99 23.02
CA LYS A 281 19.38 6.83 24.15
C LYS A 281 20.32 7.99 24.43
N ASP A 282 21.60 7.80 24.18
CA ASP A 282 22.67 8.70 24.59
C ASP A 282 23.10 9.62 23.44
N ILE A 283 22.71 9.28 22.20
CA ILE A 283 23.04 10.02 20.98
C ILE A 283 22.64 11.51 21.05
N ASN A 284 21.53 11.83 21.72
CA ASN A 284 21.05 13.20 21.86
C ASN A 284 21.96 14.07 22.73
N GLU A 285 22.47 13.48 23.81
CA GLU A 285 23.40 14.15 24.72
C GLU A 285 24.77 14.28 24.06
N PHE A 286 25.21 13.24 23.36
CA PHE A 286 26.44 13.27 22.57
C PHE A 286 26.44 14.41 21.54
N ILE A 287 25.41 14.51 20.70
CA ILE A 287 25.32 15.55 19.66
C ILE A 287 25.37 16.94 20.27
N LYS A 288 24.68 17.17 21.39
CA LYS A 288 24.75 18.46 22.10
C LYS A 288 26.14 18.77 22.64
N ASN A 289 26.89 17.77 23.07
CA ASN A 289 28.24 17.95 23.62
C ASN A 289 29.32 18.03 22.53
N ASP A 290 29.11 17.47 21.33
CA ASP A 290 30.08 17.57 20.21
C ASP A 290 30.04 18.96 19.55
N ILE A 291 28.89 19.64 19.60
CA ILE A 291 28.65 20.91 18.89
C ILE A 291 28.82 22.15 19.79
N ASN A 292 28.73 22.00 21.12
CA ASN A 292 29.02 23.07 22.09
C ASN A 292 30.48 23.04 22.55
#